data_AF-A0A5S9PMN7-F1
#
_entry.id   AF-A0A5S9PMN7-F1
#
_cell.length_a   1.000
_cell.length_b   1.000
_cell.length_c   1.000
_cell.angle_alpha   90.00
_cell.angle_beta   90.00
_cell.angle_gamma   90.00
#
_symmetry.space_group_name_H-M   'P 1'
#
loop_
_entity.id
_entity.type
_entity.pdbx_description
1 polymer ?
#
loop_
_entity_poly.entity_id
_entity_poly.type
_entity_poly.pdbx_seq_one_letter_code
_entity_poly.pdbx_strand_id
1 'polypeptide(L)' 'MNTEPSWDLYRSFLAVLEERSLSGAARRLGLTQPTLARHLDALVEGMRTATA' A
#
# COMPACT_ATOMS: atom_id res chain seq x y z
N MET A 1 -0.70 9.13 -19.68
CA MET A 1 -1.14 9.01 -18.26
C MET A 1 -0.24 7.97 -17.64
N ASN A 2 0.42 8.28 -16.51
CA ASN A 2 1.36 7.35 -15.88
C ASN A 2 0.55 6.22 -15.23
N THR A 3 0.53 5.05 -15.86
CA THR A 3 -0.21 3.86 -15.39
C THR A 3 0.45 3.19 -14.19
N GLU A 4 1.65 3.61 -13.82
CA GLU A 4 2.37 3.04 -12.69
C GLU A 4 1.87 3.60 -11.34
N PRO A 5 1.64 2.73 -10.33
CA PRO A 5 1.29 3.15 -8.98
C PRO A 5 2.35 4.07 -8.35
N SER A 6 1.92 5.00 -7.50
CA SER A 6 2.86 5.82 -6.73
C SER A 6 3.79 4.96 -5.86
N TRP A 7 5.05 5.35 -5.75
CA TRP A 7 6.05 4.67 -4.91
C TRP A 7 5.64 4.53 -3.44
N ASP A 8 4.85 5.46 -2.91
CA ASP A 8 4.35 5.41 -1.53
C ASP A 8 3.41 4.22 -1.28
N LEU A 9 2.75 3.72 -2.32
CA LEU A 9 1.91 2.53 -2.25
C LEU A 9 2.76 1.26 -2.07
N TYR A 10 3.89 1.17 -2.79
CA TYR A 10 4.86 0.09 -2.62
C TYR A 10 5.52 0.12 -1.24
N ARG A 11 5.87 1.31 -0.71
CA ARG A 11 6.39 1.47 0.66
C ARG A 11 5.39 1.01 1.72
N SER A 12 4.11 1.33 1.50
CA SER A 12 3.02 0.88 2.37
C SER A 12 2.91 -0.64 2.38
N PHE A 13 2.99 -1.27 1.21
CA PHE A 13 2.99 -2.73 1.08
C PHE A 13 4.21 -3.40 1.72
N LEU A 14 5.42 -2.89 1.48
CA LEU A 14 6.65 -3.39 2.11
C LEU A 14 6.55 -3.37 3.63
N ALA A 15 5.98 -2.31 4.21
CA ALA A 15 5.80 -2.23 5.65
C ALA A 15 4.87 -3.31 6.21
N VAL A 16 3.82 -3.67 5.47
CA VAL A 16 2.92 -4.76 5.86
C VAL A 16 3.62 -6.12 5.78
N LEU A 17 4.47 -6.34 4.79
CA LEU A 17 5.26 -7.57 4.68
C LEU A 17 6.26 -7.73 5.84
N GLU A 18 6.95 -6.66 6.21
CA GLU A 18 7.94 -6.68 7.28
C GLU A 18 7.31 -6.81 8.67
N GLU A 19 6.25 -6.05 8.95
CA GLU A 19 5.55 -6.10 10.25
C GLU A 19 4.65 -7.33 10.39
N ARG A 20 4.30 -7.97 9.26
CA ARG A 20 3.30 -9.04 9.17
C ARG A 20 1.97 -8.67 9.86
N SER A 21 1.69 -7.37 9.91
CA SER A 21 0.58 -6.78 10.65
C SER A 21 0.22 -5.41 10.06
N LEU A 22 -1.04 -5.23 9.68
CA LEU A 22 -1.58 -3.94 9.21
C LEU A 22 -1.46 -2.87 10.31
N SER A 23 -1.75 -3.24 11.56
CA SER A 23 -1.70 -2.31 12.69
C SER A 23 -0.26 -1.94 13.05
N GLY A 24 0.67 -2.90 12.99
CA GLY A 24 2.11 -2.67 13.20
C GLY A 24 2.70 -1.75 12.13
N ALA A 25 2.38 -2.03 10.87
CA ALA A 25 2.81 -1.23 9.72
C ALA A 25 2.27 0.20 9.78
N ALA A 26 0.99 0.37 10.14
CA ALA A 26 0.39 1.69 10.28
C ALA A 26 1.10 2.50 11.37
N ARG A 27 1.34 1.89 12.54
CA ARG A 27 2.10 2.53 13.64
C ARG A 27 3.51 2.92 13.20
N ARG A 28 4.22 2.04 12.50
CA ARG A 28 5.58 2.29 12.02
C ARG A 28 5.67 3.44 11.03
N LEU A 29 4.67 3.56 10.17
CA LEU A 29 4.59 4.61 9.15
C LEU A 29 3.96 5.92 9.67
N GLY A 30 3.52 5.98 10.93
CA GLY A 30 2.79 7.14 11.46
C GLY A 30 1.42 7.35 10.81
N LEU A 31 0.81 6.29 10.30
CA LEU A 31 -0.50 6.29 9.65
C LEU A 31 -1.56 5.63 10.56
N THR A 32 -2.82 5.86 10.21
CA THR A 32 -3.91 5.04 10.77
C THR A 32 -4.06 3.74 9.96
N GLN A 33 -4.54 2.67 10.59
CA GLN A 33 -4.78 1.40 9.91
C GLN A 33 -5.76 1.54 8.72
N PRO A 34 -6.87 2.32 8.80
CA PRO A 34 -7.75 2.55 7.64
C PRO A 34 -7.04 3.28 6.48
N THR A 35 -6.17 4.24 6.77
CA THR A 35 -5.37 4.91 5.72
C THR A 35 -4.45 3.90 5.03
N LEU A 36 -3.76 3.06 5.80
CA LEU A 36 -2.87 2.05 5.26
C LEU A 36 -3.62 1.01 4.41
N ALA A 37 -4.80 0.57 4.84
CA ALA A 37 -5.63 -0.36 4.06
C ALA A 37 -5.99 0.24 2.68
N ARG A 38 -6.38 1.52 2.64
CA ARG A 38 -6.68 2.22 1.37
C ARG A 38 -5.46 2.31 0.44
N HIS A 39 -4.24 2.40 0.97
CA HIS A 39 -3.03 2.36 0.15
C HIS A 39 -2.85 0.99 -0.53
N LEU A 40 -3.15 -0.11 0.18
CA LEU A 40 -3.08 -1.45 -0.39
C LEU A 40 -4.13 -1.64 -1.49
N ASP A 41 -5.35 -1.18 -1.25
CA ASP A 41 -6.43 -1.24 -2.24
C ASP A 41 -6.04 -0.48 -3.53
N ALA A 42 -5.49 0.73 -3.37
CA ALA A 42 -5.02 1.55 -4.50
C ALA A 42 -3.85 0.88 -5.25
N LEU A 43 -2.95 0.20 -4.55
CA LEU A 43 -1.85 -0.55 -5.16
C LEU A 43 -2.40 -1.70 -6.02
N VAL A 44 -3.32 -2.49 -5.45
CA VAL A 44 -3.95 -3.63 -6.13
C VAL A 44 -4.71 -3.16 -7.37
N GLU A 45 -5.44 -2.06 -7.28
CA GLU A 45 -6.18 -1.50 -8.41
C GLU A 45 -5.24 -1.08 -9.56
N GLY A 46 -4.16 -0.36 -9.24
CA GLY A 46 -3.17 0.02 -10.26
C GLY A 46 -2.50 -1.19 -10.93
N MET A 47 -2.17 -2.24 -10.17
CA MET A 47 -1.59 -3.47 -10.73
C MET A 47 -2.56 -4.23 -11.63
N ARG A 48 -3.85 -4.25 -11.32
CA ARG A 48 -4.88 -4.88 -12.17
C ARG A 48 -5.00 -4.18 -13.51
N THR A 49 -4.98 -2.86 -13.53
CA THR A 49 -5.07 -2.09 -14.79
C THR A 49 -3.85 -2.25 -15.70
N ALA A 50 -2.69 -2.64 -15.15
CA ALA A 50 -1.49 -2.91 -15.93
C ALA A 50 -1.49 -4.30 -16.60
N THR A 51 -2.43 -5.19 -16.23
CA THR A 51 -2.49 -6.58 -16.70
C THR A 51 -3.65 -6.82 -17.68
N ALA A 52 -4.38 -5.78 -18.07
CA ALA A 52 -5.49 -5.81 -19.04
C ALA A 52 -5.11 -5.04 -20.31
#